data_AF-A0A7C5WI59-F1
#
_entry.id   AF-A0A7C5WI59-F1
#
_cell.length_a   1.000
_cell.length_b   1.000
_cell.length_c   1.000
_cell.angle_alpha   90.00
_cell.angle_beta   90.00
_cell.angle_gamma   90.00
#
_symmetry.space_group_name_H-M   'P 1'
#
loop_
_entity.id
_entity.type
_entity.pdbx_description
1 polymer ?
#
loop_
_entity_poly.entity_id
_entity_poly.type
_entity_poly.pdbx_seq_one_letter_code
_entity_poly.pdbx_strand_id
1 'polypeptide(L)'
;MLAVALERGGIRDMARGGDAVHIVTATRHDKGKVYQSRLLRSSFREDGKIDSETVGDLSHLPDHVVDLMRPALQDGSFVPA
;
A
#
# COMPACT_ATOMS: atom_id res chain seq x y z
N MET A 1 -14.34 -2.21 -25.20
CA MET A 1 -13.16 -1.93 -24.36
C MET A 1 -13.66 -1.99 -22.93
N LEU A 2 -13.64 -3.21 -22.38
CA LEU A 2 -14.64 -3.72 -21.44
C LEU A 2 -14.08 -3.79 -20.02
N ALA A 3 -14.87 -3.26 -19.08
CA ALA A 3 -14.92 -3.52 -17.63
C ALA A 3 -13.63 -3.31 -16.80
N VAL A 4 -13.50 -2.16 -16.16
CA VAL A 4 -12.79 -2.07 -14.87
C VAL A 4 -13.76 -2.60 -13.82
N ALA A 5 -13.50 -3.81 -13.34
CA ALA A 5 -14.21 -4.41 -12.23
C ALA A 5 -13.95 -3.58 -10.95
N LEU A 6 -14.84 -2.63 -10.70
CA LEU A 6 -15.15 -2.17 -9.34
C LEU A 6 -15.85 -3.34 -8.63
N GLU A 7 -15.68 -3.42 -7.30
CA GLU A 7 -16.33 -4.36 -6.35
C GLU A 7 -15.50 -5.58 -5.88
N ARG A 8 -14.25 -5.45 -5.40
CA ARG A 8 -13.67 -6.37 -4.39
C ARG A 8 -12.64 -5.62 -3.53
N GLY A 9 -12.86 -5.51 -2.22
CA GLY A 9 -11.89 -4.89 -1.30
C GLY A 9 -12.17 -3.43 -0.92
N GLY A 10 -13.43 -3.04 -0.73
CA GLY A 10 -13.73 -1.83 0.04
C GLY A 10 -13.12 -1.95 1.45
N ILE A 11 -12.88 -0.81 2.11
CA ILE A 11 -12.46 -0.59 3.51
C ILE A 11 -12.98 -1.56 4.61
N ARG A 12 -13.91 -2.46 4.28
CA ARG A 12 -14.52 -3.51 5.10
C ARG A 12 -13.60 -4.72 5.35
N ASP A 13 -12.64 -5.04 4.48
CA ASP A 13 -11.75 -6.19 4.71
C ASP A 13 -10.51 -5.88 5.58
N MET A 14 -10.14 -4.61 5.75
CA MET A 14 -9.10 -4.19 6.71
C MET A 14 -9.44 -4.56 8.17
N ALA A 15 -10.72 -4.81 8.48
CA ALA A 15 -11.18 -5.20 9.82
C ALA A 15 -11.01 -6.70 10.14
N ARG A 16 -10.76 -7.55 9.13
CA ARG A 16 -10.38 -8.95 9.36
C ARG A 16 -8.85 -8.99 9.39
N GLY A 17 -8.27 -9.04 10.59
CA GLY A 17 -6.83 -8.94 10.83
C GLY A 17 -5.97 -10.05 10.20
N GLY A 18 -5.89 -10.07 8.88
CA GLY A 18 -5.12 -11.03 8.08
C GLY A 18 -4.22 -10.40 7.03
N ASP A 19 -4.50 -9.17 6.59
CA ASP A 19 -3.74 -8.57 5.50
C ASP A 19 -2.87 -7.41 6.00
N ALA A 20 -1.57 -7.68 6.13
CA ALA A 20 -0.59 -6.69 6.54
C ALA A 20 -0.41 -5.66 5.42
N VAL A 21 -0.68 -4.40 5.74
CA VAL A 21 -0.48 -3.27 4.84
C VAL A 21 0.90 -2.67 5.06
N HIS A 22 1.66 -2.44 4.00
CA HIS A 22 3.01 -1.86 4.07
C HIS A 22 3.24 -0.80 2.99
N ILE A 23 4.22 0.08 3.22
CA ILE A 23 4.61 1.12 2.27
C ILE A 23 5.77 0.63 1.40
N VAL A 24 5.61 0.72 0.07
CA VAL A 24 6.64 0.40 -0.92
C VAL A 24 7.04 1.67 -1.67
N THR A 25 8.35 1.87 -1.85
CA THR A 25 8.85 2.88 -2.80
C THR A 25 9.11 2.21 -4.14
N ALA A 26 8.39 2.64 -5.18
CA ALA A 26 8.61 2.19 -6.53
C ALA A 26 9.39 3.25 -7.30
N THR A 27 10.44 2.83 -8.01
CA THR A 27 11.23 3.72 -8.87
C THR A 27 10.97 3.37 -10.32
N ARG A 28 10.62 4.36 -11.12
CA ARG A 28 10.42 4.23 -12.56
C ARG A 28 11.36 5.16 -13.31
N HIS A 29 12.07 4.61 -14.29
CA HIS A 29 12.90 5.38 -15.21
C HIS A 29 12.13 5.55 -16.52
N ASP A 30 11.90 6.79 -16.95
CA ASP A 30 11.23 7.10 -18.22
C ASP A 30 11.89 8.33 -18.87
N LYS A 31 12.33 8.18 -20.13
CA LYS A 31 12.93 9.26 -20.94
C LYS A 31 14.03 10.06 -20.21
N GLY A 32 14.90 9.37 -19.48
CA GLY A 32 16.00 9.98 -18.72
C GLY A 32 15.57 10.66 -17.40
N LYS A 33 14.30 10.55 -17.02
CA LYS A 33 13.77 11.03 -15.73
C LYS A 33 13.54 9.86 -14.79
N VAL A 34 13.78 10.10 -13.50
CA VAL A 34 13.51 9.15 -12.44
C VAL A 34 12.29 9.63 -11.67
N TYR A 35 11.26 8.79 -11.62
CA TYR A 35 10.05 9.02 -10.85
C TYR A 35 10.04 8.06 -9.67
N GLN A 36 9.79 8.60 -8.48
CA GLN A 36 9.58 7.82 -7.29
C GLN A 36 8.14 7.95 -6.85
N SER A 37 7.47 6.83 -6.68
CA SER A 37 6.15 6.75 -6.06
C SER A 37 6.22 5.98 -4.75
N ARG A 38 5.33 6.33 -3.84
CA ARG A 38 5.17 5.66 -2.54
C ARG A 38 3.78 5.06 -2.52
N LEU A 39 3.69 3.74 -2.48
CA LEU A 39 2.43 3.01 -2.60
C LEU A 39 2.15 2.25 -1.31
N LEU A 40 0.87 2.24 -0.94
CA LEU A 40 0.35 1.41 0.14
C LEU A 40 -0.09 0.08 -0.47
N ARG A 41 0.51 -1.02 -0.01
CA ARG A 41 0.25 -2.37 -0.51
C ARG A 41 -0.29 -3.27 0.57
N SER A 42 -1.32 -4.03 0.21
CA SER A 42 -1.85 -5.14 1.00
C SER A 42 -1.40 -6.45 0.37
N SER A 43 -1.07 -7.45 1.19
CA SER A 43 -0.78 -8.82 0.74
C SER A 43 -1.78 -9.77 1.37
N PHE A 44 -2.49 -10.51 0.51
CA PHE A 44 -3.53 -11.44 0.93
C PHE A 44 -3.30 -12.81 0.31
N ARG A 45 -3.87 -13.85 0.92
CA ARG A 45 -3.82 -15.22 0.42
C ARG A 45 -5.17 -15.60 -0.15
N GLU A 46 -5.20 -15.96 -1.42
CA GLU A 46 -6.38 -16.46 -2.11
C GLU A 46 -6.01 -17.76 -2.81
N ASP A 47 -6.78 -18.82 -2.56
CA ASP A 47 -6.61 -20.15 -3.19
C ASP A 47 -5.17 -20.71 -3.13
N GLY A 48 -4.48 -20.49 -2.01
CA GLY A 48 -3.10 -20.94 -1.81
C GLY A 48 -2.03 -20.12 -2.51
N LYS A 49 -2.42 -19.04 -3.21
CA LYS A 49 -1.52 -18.05 -3.81
C LYS A 49 -1.47 -16.80 -2.93
N ILE A 50 -0.27 -16.22 -2.78
CA ILE A 50 -0.12 -14.87 -2.22
C ILE A 50 -0.26 -13.89 -3.37
N ASP A 51 -1.22 -12.97 -3.25
CA ASP A 51 -1.37 -11.84 -4.17
C ASP A 51 -1.13 -10.51 -3.44
N SER A 52 -1.00 -9.44 -4.22
CA SER A 52 -0.70 -8.11 -3.70
C SER A 52 -1.54 -7.06 -4.43
N GLU A 53 -2.23 -6.24 -3.65
CA GLU A 53 -3.05 -5.14 -4.17
C GLU A 53 -2.50 -3.79 -3.70
N THR A 54 -2.54 -2.80 -4.60
CA THR A 54 -2.28 -1.40 -4.24
C THR A 54 -3.56 -0.81 -3.67
N VAL A 55 -3.55 -0.51 -2.38
CA VAL A 55 -4.71 0.05 -1.65
C VAL A 55 -4.65 1.57 -1.51
N GLY A 56 -3.54 2.20 -1.90
CA GLY A 56 -3.40 3.66 -1.90
C GLY A 56 -2.09 4.18 -2.48
N ASP A 57 -2.08 5.46 -2.84
CA ASP A 57 -0.91 6.20 -3.32
C ASP A 57 -0.57 7.33 -2.34
N LEU A 58 0.68 7.34 -1.87
CA LEU A 58 1.24 8.28 -0.91
C LEU A 58 2.25 9.24 -1.57
N SER A 59 2.37 9.24 -2.90
CA SER A 59 3.40 9.98 -3.62
C SER A 59 3.33 11.49 -3.41
N HIS A 60 2.16 12.02 -3.11
CA HIS A 60 1.93 13.45 -2.85
C HIS A 60 2.04 13.82 -1.37
N LEU A 61 2.22 12.85 -0.48
CA LEU A 61 2.38 13.15 0.94
C LEU A 61 3.78 13.71 1.21
N PRO A 62 3.91 14.60 2.21
CA PRO A 62 5.21 14.98 2.74
C PRO A 62 5.95 13.77 3.31
N ASP A 63 7.28 13.77 3.19
CA ASP A 63 8.14 12.66 3.65
C ASP A 63 7.93 12.33 5.14
N HIS A 64 7.83 13.36 5.98
CA HIS A 64 7.61 13.18 7.42
C HIS A 64 6.33 12.42 7.75
N VAL A 65 5.29 12.52 6.92
CA VAL A 65 4.03 11.76 7.12
C VAL A 65 4.27 10.30 6.80
N VAL A 66 4.95 10.02 5.69
CA VAL A 66 5.29 8.66 5.28
C VAL A 66 6.20 7.98 6.31
N ASP A 67 7.15 8.72 6.86
CA ASP A 67 8.08 8.23 7.89
C ASP A 67 7.37 7.88 9.19
N LEU A 68 6.34 8.64 9.59
CA LEU A 68 5.49 8.29 10.73
C LEU A 68 4.65 7.03 10.47
N MET A 69 4.17 6.84 9.24
CA MET A 69 3.33 5.69 8.88
C MET A 69 4.12 4.38 8.80
N ARG A 70 5.40 4.41 8.37
CA ARG A 70 6.23 3.19 8.21
C ARG A 70 6.28 2.31 9.48
N PRO A 71 6.70 2.80 10.66
CA PRO A 71 6.74 1.97 11.88
C PRO A 71 5.34 1.59 12.37
N ALA A 72 4.37 2.51 12.26
CA ALA A 72 2.99 2.25 12.67
C ALA A 72 2.35 1.07 11.90
N LEU A 73 2.73 0.90 10.63
CA LEU A 73 2.22 -0.18 9.77
C LEU A 73 3.02 -1.50 9.91
N GLN A 74 4.26 -1.47 10.39
CA GLN A 74 5.08 -2.68 10.57
C GLN A 74 4.67 -3.48 11.82
N ASP A 75 4.50 -2.80 12.96
CA ASP A 75 4.26 -3.46 14.25
C ASP A 75 2.81 -3.30 14.74
N GLY A 76 1.95 -2.63 13.97
CA GLY A 76 0.57 -2.32 14.35
C GLY A 76 0.45 -1.44 15.59
N SER A 77 1.57 -0.91 16.10
CA SER A 77 1.64 -0.06 17.28
C SER A 77 2.32 1.25 16.92
N PHE A 78 1.57 2.35 17.06
CA PHE A 78 2.13 3.70 17.06
C PHE A 78 2.21 4.16 18.51
N VAL A 79 3.43 4.36 19.02
CA VAL A 79 3.64 4.95 20.35
C VAL A 79 4.25 6.35 20.14
N PRO A 80 3.50 7.44 20.40
CA PRO A 80 4.10 8.76 20.41
C PRO A 80 5.10 8.86 21.57
N ALA A 81 6.24 9.49 21.30
CA ALA A 81 7.29 9.75 22.30
C ALA A 81 6.83 10.73 23.39
#